data_AF-A0A529PI67-F1
#
_entry.id   AF-A0A529PI67-F1
#
_cell.length_a   1.000
_cell.length_b   1.000
_cell.length_c   1.000
_cell.angle_alpha   90.00
_cell.angle_beta   90.00
_cell.angle_gamma   90.00
#
_symmetry.space_group_name_H-M   'P 1'
#
loop_
_entity.id
_entity.type
_entity.pdbx_description
1 polymer ?
#
loop_
_entity_poly.entity_id
_entity_poly.type
_entity_poly.pdbx_seq_one_letter_code
_entity_poly.pdbx_strand_id
1 'polypeptide(L)' 'YDVLKEQPGCRPAPYLASRGMKWIQRQTSQSMDDAALKDYLGESHRLVVLKLTRQTRRELGL' A
#
# COMPACT_ATOMS: atom_id res chain seq x y z
N TYR A 1 7.35 1.14 -2.45
CA TYR A 1 7.14 2.09 -3.57
C TYR A 1 8.28 2.06 -4.55
N ASP A 2 9.51 2.42 -4.14
CA ASP A 2 10.63 2.59 -5.09
C ASP A 2 10.99 1.32 -5.86
N VAL A 3 10.86 0.15 -5.23
CA VAL A 3 11.03 -1.15 -5.90
C VAL A 3 9.87 -1.49 -6.84
N LEU A 4 8.63 -1.18 -6.46
CA LEU A 4 7.43 -1.59 -7.22
C LEU A 4 7.10 -0.67 -8.39
N LYS A 5 7.50 0.60 -8.36
CA LYS A 5 7.19 1.56 -9.42
C LYS A 5 7.87 1.23 -10.76
N GLU A 6 8.94 0.42 -10.72
CA GLU A 6 9.76 0.02 -11.87
C GLU A 6 9.43 -1.39 -12.37
N GLN A 7 8.56 -2.12 -11.66
CA GLN A 7 8.20 -3.49 -12.03
C GLN A 7 7.12 -3.53 -13.14
N PRO A 8 7.22 -4.46 -14.09
CA PRO A 8 6.18 -4.68 -15.10
C PRO A 8 4.80 -4.89 -14.46
N GLY A 9 3.77 -4.27 -15.01
CA GLY A 9 2.42 -4.37 -14.47
C GLY A 9 2.16 -3.51 -13.23
N CYS A 10 3.12 -2.70 -12.77
CA CYS A 10 2.94 -1.74 -11.69
C CYS A 10 3.19 -0.31 -12.19
N ARG A 11 2.41 0.64 -11.68
CA ARG A 11 2.59 2.08 -11.96
C ARG A 11 2.31 2.94 -10.73
N PRO A 12 2.91 4.13 -10.60
CA PRO A 12 2.51 5.10 -9.59
C PRO A 12 1.02 5.46 -9.71
N ALA A 13 0.38 5.72 -8.56
CA ALA A 13 -1.00 6.20 -8.51
C ALA A 13 -1.04 7.64 -7.97
N PRO A 14 -0.69 8.65 -8.79
CA PRO A 14 -0.50 10.03 -8.33
C PRO A 14 -1.80 10.66 -7.79
N TYR A 15 -2.96 10.29 -8.35
CA TYR A 15 -4.26 10.78 -7.90
C TYR A 15 -4.66 10.30 -6.50
N LEU A 16 -3.99 9.27 -5.95
CA LEU A 16 -4.20 8.80 -4.58
C LEU A 16 -3.20 9.39 -3.57
N ALA A 17 -2.17 10.09 -4.06
CA ALA A 17 -1.04 10.57 -3.25
C ALA A 17 -1.29 11.90 -2.52
N SER A 18 -2.55 12.35 -2.41
CA SER A 18 -2.93 13.67 -1.87
C SER A 18 -2.55 13.90 -0.39
N ARG A 19 -2.10 12.86 0.34
CA ARG A 19 -1.74 12.93 1.77
C ARG A 19 -0.29 12.54 2.07
N GLY A 20 0.63 12.71 1.12
CA GLY A 20 2.06 12.38 1.33
C GLY A 20 2.33 10.87 1.42
N MET A 21 1.37 10.04 1.02
CA MET A 21 1.51 8.60 0.93
C MET A 21 1.92 8.23 -0.50
N LYS A 22 2.90 7.32 -0.62
CA LYS A 22 3.36 6.80 -1.90
C LYS A 22 2.48 5.61 -2.31
N TRP A 23 1.71 5.75 -3.39
CA TRP A 23 0.79 4.71 -3.86
C TRP A 23 1.25 4.06 -5.17
N ILE A 24 1.02 2.75 -5.27
CA ILE A 24 1.25 1.94 -6.46
C ILE A 24 -0.08 1.31 -6.87
N GLN A 25 -0.33 1.28 -8.18
CA GLN A 25 -1.39 0.51 -8.79
C GLN A 25 -0.78 -0.68 -9.54
N ARG A 26 -1.18 -1.90 -9.17
CA ARG A 26 -0.93 -3.11 -9.95
C ARG A 26 -2.04 -3.26 -10.99
N GLN A 27 -1.67 -3.41 -12.26
CA GLN A 27 -2.58 -3.61 -13.38
C GLN A 27 -2.57 -5.05 -13.89
N THR A 28 -1.45 -5.77 -13.72
CA THR A 28 -1.29 -7.17 -14.17
C THR A 28 -0.54 -7.99 -13.12
N SER A 29 -0.61 -9.31 -13.23
CA SER A 29 0.10 -10.27 -12.36
C SER A 29 1.55 -10.55 -12.76
N GLN A 30 2.10 -9.79 -13.71
CA GLN A 30 3.41 -10.07 -14.31
C GLN A 30 4.57 -9.95 -13.32
N SER A 31 4.46 -9.03 -12.35
CA SER A 31 5.49 -8.77 -11.35
C SER A 31 5.32 -9.54 -10.06
N MET A 32 4.08 -9.91 -9.73
CA MET A 32 3.75 -10.62 -8.50
C MET A 32 2.42 -11.34 -8.63
N ASP A 33 2.32 -12.50 -7.98
CA ASP A 33 1.10 -13.24 -7.81
C ASP A 33 0.19 -12.62 -6.73
N ASP A 34 -0.96 -13.24 -6.50
CA ASP A 34 -1.95 -12.71 -5.57
C ASP A 34 -1.56 -12.94 -4.09
N ALA A 35 -0.69 -13.91 -3.80
CA ALA A 35 -0.19 -14.15 -2.45
C ALA A 35 0.77 -13.02 -2.05
N ALA A 36 1.76 -12.72 -2.90
CA ALA A 36 2.67 -11.60 -2.71
C ALA A 36 1.91 -10.25 -2.67
N LEU A 37 0.86 -10.08 -3.47
CA LEU A 37 0.01 -8.90 -3.40
C LEU A 37 -0.66 -8.74 -2.02
N LYS A 38 -1.16 -9.84 -1.43
CA LYS A 38 -1.76 -9.81 -0.09
C LYS A 38 -0.75 -9.41 0.98
N ASP A 39 0.50 -9.86 0.87
CA ASP A 39 1.56 -9.45 1.80
C ASP A 39 1.82 -7.94 1.72
N TYR A 40 1.90 -7.38 0.51
CA TYR A 40 2.05 -5.93 0.33
C TYR A 40 0.84 -5.14 0.86
N LEU A 41 -0.37 -5.65 0.71
CA LEU A 41 -1.57 -5.03 1.28
C LEU A 41 -1.54 -5.06 2.81
N GLY A 42 -1.11 -6.17 3.41
CA GLY A 42 -0.94 -6.29 4.87
C GLY A 42 0.07 -5.28 5.42
N GLU A 43 1.23 -5.14 4.77
CA GLU A 43 2.24 -4.15 5.18
C GLU A 43 1.74 -2.71 4.96
N SER A 44 1.04 -2.44 3.86
CA SER A 44 0.41 -1.14 3.62
C SER A 44 -0.59 -0.77 4.73
N HIS A 45 -1.43 -1.72 5.12
CA HIS A 45 -2.36 -1.56 6.25
C HIS A 45 -1.60 -1.26 7.55
N ARG A 46 -0.56 -2.05 7.87
CA ARG A 46 0.28 -1.82 9.05
C ARG A 46 0.89 -0.42 9.07
N LEU A 47 1.42 0.07 7.95
CA LEU A 47 1.99 1.43 7.84
C LEU A 47 0.94 2.52 8.11
N VAL A 48 -0.30 2.32 7.66
CA VAL A 48 -1.41 3.25 7.96
C VAL A 48 -1.72 3.23 9.45
N VAL A 49 -1.86 2.04 10.05
CA VAL A 49 -2.14 1.87 11.49
C VAL A 49 -1.07 2.54 12.37
N LEU A 50 0.20 2.44 11.98
CA LEU A 50 1.30 3.08 12.70
C LEU A 50 1.20 4.62 12.70
N LYS A 51 0.59 5.22 11.67
CA LYS A 51 0.38 6.67 11.56
C LYS A 51 -0.87 7.15 12.31
N LEU A 52 -1.75 6.25 12.74
CA LEU A 52 -2.93 6.60 13.52
C LEU A 52 -2.56 6.94 14.96
N THR A 53 -3.34 7.82 15.57
CA THR A 53 -3.23 8.11 17.00
C THR A 53 -3.63 6.89 17.82
N ARG A 54 -3.17 6.81 19.08
CA ARG A 54 -3.58 5.73 19.99
C ARG A 54 -5.09 5.69 20.23
N GLN A 55 -5.75 6.86 20.24
CA GLN A 55 -7.20 6.95 20.37
C GLN A 55 -7.90 6.34 19.16
N THR A 56 -7.53 6.77 17.96
CA THR A 56 -8.13 6.26 16.71
C THR A 56 -7.93 4.76 16.55
N ARG A 57 -6.74 4.24 16.90
CA ARG A 57 -6.49 2.79 16.90
C ARG A 57 -7.45 2.04 17.82
N ARG A 58 -7.64 2.52 19.06
CA ARG A 58 -8.59 1.93 20.02
C ARG A 58 -10.03 1.96 19.51
N GLU A 59 -10.46 3.08 18.94
CA GLU A 59 -11.82 3.23 18.38
C GLU A 59 -12.07 2.27 17.19
N LEU A 60 -11.02 1.96 16.42
CA LEU A 60 -11.07 1.03 15.30
C LEU A 60 -10.78 -0.43 15.68
N GLY A 61 -10.45 -0.72 16.94
CA GLY A 61 -10.04 -2.06 17.38
C GLY A 61 -8.71 -2.55 16.80
N LEU A 62 -7.79 -1.62 16.50
CA LEU A 62 -6.47 -1.83 15.89
C LEU A 62 -5.30 -1.66 16.86
#